data_AF-A0A6I2X8C1-F1
#
_entry.id   AF-A0A6I2X8C1-F1
#
_cell.length_a   1.000
_cell.length_b   1.000
_cell.length_c   1.000
_cell.angle_alpha   90.00
_cell.angle_beta   90.00
_cell.angle_gamma   90.00
#
_symmetry.space_group_name_H-M   'P 1'
#
loop_
_entity.id
_entity.type
_entity.pdbx_description
1 polymer ?
#
loop_
_entity_poly.entity_id
_entity_poly.type
_entity_poly.pdbx_seq_one_letter_code
_entity_poly.pdbx_strand_id
1 'polypeptide(L)'
;MMSMNAVSIITMVNPLNYRHKVCPLPHTLTMSRPTLGNWMQQPHLRWSFTHVREIIPTAQVDPPLAMRALHTRTKPEIANVVFESSTGKQKIADFLANSESDALVVVKGDELLFEWHTSGMKDMHPHLIFSVTKSVTALIAGALISAGKLKADAPITDYVPEVAGSGFGNATVRNLLDMTISIEFVEDYTPGQDVIDYRTSTGWFPAESDSKMLHAFLASRKPEGEHGKKFRYLSPATDMLGWVIENASGLSYAEALSQFIWQPMGAEFPAHMTVNREGSPRAAGGLSVTTRDMARIGMLVRDGGMGSVSKDFIEDIFHGGSHELWAVGDFKDVFVDGVYRSCFYRPGVDPDVVMGIGIHGQMLYIDRPRGVVVAKQSSWSNPDEEVDHNDAYLACQAIARSLG
;
A
#
# COMPACT_ATOMS: atom_id res chain seq x y z
N MET A 1 30.70 -21.93 -70.76
CA MET A 1 31.38 -21.43 -69.55
C MET A 1 30.31 -20.94 -68.59
N MET A 2 30.42 -21.40 -67.35
CA MET A 2 29.48 -21.22 -66.24
C MET A 2 29.40 -19.75 -65.76
N SER A 3 28.20 -19.31 -65.36
CA SER A 3 27.90 -18.77 -64.01
C SER A 3 26.38 -18.58 -63.90
N MET A 4 25.68 -19.46 -63.16
CA MET A 4 25.22 -19.30 -61.78
C MET A 4 24.32 -18.09 -61.52
N ASN A 5 23.00 -18.39 -61.52
CA ASN A 5 21.92 -17.59 -60.95
C ASN A 5 22.08 -17.44 -59.44
N ALA A 6 21.88 -16.23 -58.93
CA ALA A 6 21.59 -15.98 -57.51
C ALA A 6 20.20 -15.34 -57.40
N VAL A 7 19.30 -16.07 -56.76
CA VAL A 7 17.96 -15.64 -56.36
C VAL A 7 18.11 -14.81 -55.07
N SER A 8 17.78 -13.52 -55.10
CA SER A 8 17.61 -12.72 -53.89
C SER A 8 16.25 -13.00 -53.27
N ILE A 9 16.26 -13.70 -52.14
CA ILE A 9 15.13 -13.85 -51.25
C ILE A 9 14.98 -12.53 -50.47
N ILE A 10 13.82 -11.89 -50.60
CA ILE A 10 13.39 -10.76 -49.77
C ILE A 10 13.04 -11.32 -48.39
N THR A 11 13.90 -11.10 -47.41
CA THR A 11 13.63 -11.46 -46.01
C THR A 11 12.83 -10.34 -45.35
N MET A 12 11.62 -10.67 -44.88
CA MET A 12 10.84 -9.85 -43.97
C MET A 12 11.63 -9.62 -42.67
N VAL A 13 11.75 -8.35 -42.24
CA VAL A 13 12.39 -7.98 -40.98
C VAL A 13 11.39 -8.16 -39.83
N ASN A 14 11.75 -9.05 -38.91
CA ASN A 14 11.08 -9.37 -37.66
C ASN A 14 11.45 -8.31 -36.58
N PRO A 15 10.50 -7.57 -35.96
CA PRO A 15 10.83 -6.56 -34.96
C PRO A 15 10.91 -7.17 -33.55
N LEU A 16 11.91 -8.02 -33.32
CA LEU A 16 12.31 -8.47 -31.99
C LEU A 16 13.83 -8.57 -31.95
N ASN A 17 14.51 -7.47 -31.58
CA ASN A 17 15.83 -7.46 -30.92
C ASN A 17 16.36 -6.01 -30.81
N TYR A 18 15.83 -5.25 -29.86
CA TYR A 18 16.59 -4.12 -29.30
C TYR A 18 17.44 -4.64 -28.13
N ARG A 19 18.55 -5.32 -28.44
CA ARG A 19 19.63 -5.54 -27.47
C ARG A 19 20.58 -4.36 -27.55
N HIS A 20 20.40 -3.38 -26.67
CA HIS A 20 21.41 -2.34 -26.45
C HIS A 20 22.39 -2.77 -25.34
N LYS A 21 23.67 -2.57 -25.66
CA LYS A 21 24.89 -2.55 -24.83
C LYS A 21 24.69 -2.84 -23.34
N VAL A 22 25.16 -4.02 -22.94
CA VAL A 22 25.51 -4.33 -21.54
C VAL A 22 26.61 -3.36 -21.11
N CYS A 23 26.29 -2.45 -20.21
CA CYS A 23 27.32 -1.79 -19.41
C CYS A 23 27.91 -2.88 -18.49
N PRO A 24 29.21 -3.16 -18.50
CA PRO A 24 29.77 -4.15 -17.61
C PRO A 24 29.58 -3.65 -16.17
N LEU A 25 28.75 -4.36 -15.40
CA LEU A 25 28.72 -4.21 -13.95
C LEU A 25 30.14 -4.49 -13.44
N PRO A 26 30.73 -3.61 -12.62
CA PRO A 26 31.96 -3.95 -11.94
C PRO A 26 31.74 -5.26 -11.15
N HIS A 27 32.73 -6.14 -11.24
CA HIS A 27 32.74 -7.47 -10.64
C HIS A 27 32.05 -7.54 -9.27
N THR A 28 30.99 -8.36 -9.20
CA THR A 28 30.50 -9.09 -8.01
C THR A 28 30.83 -8.46 -6.66
N LEU A 29 30.08 -7.43 -6.26
CA LEU A 29 29.67 -7.34 -4.87
C LEU A 29 28.64 -8.45 -4.67
N THR A 30 29.03 -9.57 -4.09
CA THR A 30 28.07 -10.46 -3.42
C THR A 30 27.39 -9.62 -2.35
N MET A 31 26.26 -8.99 -2.66
CA MET A 31 25.46 -8.34 -1.64
C MET A 31 25.09 -9.44 -0.63
N SER A 32 25.59 -9.31 0.59
CA SER A 32 25.15 -10.17 1.68
C SER A 32 23.64 -10.02 1.82
N ARG A 33 22.93 -11.14 1.99
CA ARG A 33 21.51 -11.10 2.30
C ARG A 33 21.31 -10.25 3.56
N PRO A 34 20.32 -9.35 3.58
CA PRO A 34 20.05 -8.55 4.77
C PRO A 34 19.61 -9.43 5.94
N THR A 35 19.80 -8.88 7.13
CA THR A 35 19.30 -9.42 8.39
C THR A 35 18.10 -8.60 8.85
N LEU A 36 17.40 -9.10 9.87
CA LEU A 36 16.32 -8.33 10.51
C LEU A 36 16.79 -6.98 11.07
N GLY A 37 18.09 -6.81 11.36
CA GLY A 37 18.63 -5.55 11.87
C GLY A 37 18.86 -4.46 10.81
N ASN A 38 18.94 -4.82 9.52
CA ASN A 38 19.32 -3.88 8.46
C ASN A 38 18.50 -3.98 7.16
N TRP A 39 17.43 -4.77 7.12
CA TRP A 39 16.62 -4.97 5.91
C TRP A 39 15.97 -3.67 5.38
N MET A 40 15.66 -2.71 6.25
CA MET A 40 15.15 -1.38 5.89
C MET A 40 16.25 -0.32 5.75
N GLN A 41 17.49 -0.71 5.44
CA GLN A 41 18.60 0.23 5.19
C GLN A 41 19.19 0.00 3.79
N GLN A 42 19.74 1.05 3.19
CA GLN A 42 20.55 0.89 1.97
C GLN A 42 21.81 0.04 2.29
N PRO A 43 22.27 -0.83 1.37
CA PRO A 43 21.81 -1.05 -0.01
C PRO A 43 20.67 -2.08 -0.15
N HIS A 44 20.02 -2.48 0.93
CA HIS A 44 19.19 -3.69 0.96
C HIS A 44 17.72 -3.49 0.55
N LEU A 45 17.20 -2.25 0.55
CA LEU A 45 15.77 -1.93 0.44
C LEU A 45 15.04 -2.69 -0.67
N ARG A 46 15.52 -2.60 -1.91
CA ARG A 46 14.89 -3.25 -3.07
C ARG A 46 14.79 -4.77 -2.92
N TRP A 47 15.86 -5.41 -2.45
CA TRP A 47 15.83 -6.86 -2.21
C TRP A 47 14.87 -7.18 -1.08
N SER A 48 15.00 -6.47 0.03
CA SER A 48 14.20 -6.66 1.23
C SER A 48 12.69 -6.58 0.97
N PHE A 49 12.23 -5.56 0.25
CA PHE A 49 10.80 -5.31 0.05
C PHE A 49 10.15 -6.31 -0.90
N THR A 50 10.95 -7.04 -1.69
CA THR A 50 10.48 -8.13 -2.57
C THR A 50 10.70 -9.52 -1.97
N HIS A 51 11.38 -9.64 -0.82
CA HIS A 51 11.73 -10.92 -0.17
C HIS A 51 11.40 -10.91 1.33
N VAL A 52 10.40 -10.13 1.77
CA VAL A 52 10.03 -9.96 3.19
C VAL A 52 9.85 -11.30 3.92
N ARG A 53 9.21 -12.28 3.28
CA ARG A 53 8.98 -13.62 3.86
C ARG A 53 10.26 -14.45 4.10
N GLU A 54 11.40 -14.04 3.55
CA GLU A 54 12.71 -14.63 3.83
C GLU A 54 13.39 -14.00 5.06
N ILE A 55 12.84 -12.90 5.59
CA ILE A 55 13.41 -12.12 6.69
C ILE A 55 12.50 -12.16 7.93
N ILE A 56 11.19 -12.00 7.72
CA ILE A 56 10.18 -11.82 8.77
C ILE A 56 9.13 -12.95 8.65
N PRO A 57 8.66 -13.53 9.76
CA PRO A 57 7.53 -14.46 9.74
C PRO A 57 6.31 -13.85 9.06
N THR A 58 5.62 -14.64 8.23
CA THR A 58 4.43 -14.19 7.52
C THR A 58 3.29 -15.21 7.63
N ALA A 59 2.06 -14.70 7.71
CA ALA A 59 0.85 -15.46 7.47
C ALA A 59 0.44 -15.32 6.00
N GLN A 60 0.05 -16.42 5.36
CA GLN A 60 -0.43 -16.40 3.98
C GLN A 60 -1.88 -15.95 3.91
N VAL A 61 -2.20 -15.17 2.89
CA VAL A 61 -3.57 -14.78 2.52
C VAL A 61 -3.91 -15.51 1.23
N ASP A 62 -4.88 -16.42 1.30
CA ASP A 62 -5.20 -17.28 0.16
C ASP A 62 -6.02 -16.55 -0.92
N PRO A 63 -5.66 -16.68 -2.21
CA PRO A 63 -6.46 -16.19 -3.33
C PRO A 63 -7.67 -17.11 -3.58
N PRO A 64 -8.66 -16.65 -4.37
CA PRO A 64 -9.75 -17.51 -4.81
C PRO A 64 -9.23 -18.56 -5.81
N LEU A 65 -10.03 -19.61 -6.04
CA LEU A 65 -9.73 -20.61 -7.07
C LEU A 65 -9.72 -20.04 -8.49
N ALA A 66 -10.53 -18.99 -8.73
CA ALA A 66 -10.62 -18.30 -10.01
C ALA A 66 -10.35 -16.81 -9.80
N MET A 67 -9.28 -16.31 -10.42
CA MET A 67 -8.95 -14.89 -10.40
C MET A 67 -9.92 -14.06 -11.26
N ARG A 68 -10.07 -12.78 -10.92
CA ARG A 68 -10.64 -11.77 -11.83
C ARG A 68 -9.57 -11.43 -12.86
N ALA A 69 -9.80 -11.87 -14.10
CA ALA A 69 -8.88 -11.60 -15.20
C ALA A 69 -8.81 -10.09 -15.48
N LEU A 70 -7.59 -9.58 -15.66
CA LEU A 70 -7.37 -8.27 -16.26
C LEU A 70 -7.18 -8.47 -17.76
N HIS A 71 -8.00 -7.81 -18.58
CA HIS A 71 -7.91 -7.92 -20.02
C HIS A 71 -6.77 -7.05 -20.53
N THR A 72 -5.67 -7.66 -20.97
CA THR A 72 -4.51 -6.90 -21.45
C THR A 72 -4.85 -6.13 -22.72
N ARG A 73 -4.72 -4.80 -22.65
CA ARG A 73 -4.85 -3.88 -23.77
C ARG A 73 -3.77 -2.81 -23.67
N THR A 74 -2.55 -3.20 -23.99
CA THR A 74 -1.36 -2.36 -23.80
C THR A 74 -1.45 -1.05 -24.56
N LYS A 75 -1.21 0.05 -23.84
CA LYS A 75 -1.11 1.44 -24.27
C LYS A 75 0.29 1.97 -23.93
N PRO A 76 1.33 1.61 -24.71
CA PRO A 76 2.70 2.02 -24.42
C PRO A 76 2.89 3.55 -24.46
N GLU A 77 1.97 4.29 -25.09
CA GLU A 77 1.97 5.74 -25.11
C GLU A 77 1.83 6.38 -23.71
N ILE A 78 1.32 5.65 -22.71
CA ILE A 78 1.28 6.11 -21.30
C ILE A 78 2.69 6.45 -20.81
N ALA A 79 3.71 5.72 -21.26
CA ALA A 79 5.11 6.00 -20.94
C ALA A 79 5.58 7.40 -21.40
N ASN A 80 4.93 7.96 -22.41
CA ASN A 80 5.24 9.28 -22.98
C ASN A 80 4.38 10.41 -22.44
N VAL A 81 3.41 10.13 -21.54
CA VAL A 81 2.64 11.18 -20.86
C VAL A 81 3.61 12.09 -20.11
N VAL A 82 3.45 13.40 -20.29
CA VAL A 82 4.28 14.42 -19.65
C VAL A 82 3.50 15.03 -18.50
N PHE A 83 4.17 15.22 -17.37
CA PHE A 83 3.62 15.93 -16.22
C PHE A 83 4.67 16.91 -15.68
N GLU A 84 4.22 17.88 -14.90
CA GLU A 84 5.08 18.80 -14.15
C GLU A 84 5.37 18.17 -12.79
N SER A 85 6.65 17.93 -12.50
CA SER A 85 7.12 17.47 -11.19
C SER A 85 7.90 18.59 -10.50
N SER A 86 8.27 18.39 -9.24
CA SER A 86 9.17 19.26 -8.48
C SER A 86 10.50 19.58 -9.18
N THR A 87 10.98 18.70 -10.06
CA THR A 87 12.24 18.86 -10.82
C THR A 87 12.02 19.35 -12.26
N GLY A 88 10.77 19.66 -12.62
CA GLY A 88 10.36 20.16 -13.92
C GLY A 88 9.55 19.14 -14.74
N LYS A 89 9.33 19.48 -16.02
CA LYS A 89 8.60 18.62 -16.96
C LYS A 89 9.36 17.34 -17.27
N GLN A 90 8.73 16.20 -17.05
CA GLN A 90 9.28 14.90 -17.39
C GLN A 90 8.20 13.93 -17.88
N LYS A 91 8.62 12.88 -18.60
CA LYS A 91 7.75 11.79 -19.01
C LYS A 91 7.57 10.78 -17.87
N ILE A 92 6.47 10.04 -17.87
CA ILE A 92 6.24 8.92 -16.94
C ILE A 92 7.40 7.90 -16.98
N ALA A 93 7.91 7.57 -18.17
CA ALA A 93 9.04 6.64 -18.29
C ALA A 93 10.31 7.13 -17.57
N ASP A 94 10.62 8.42 -17.71
CA ASP A 94 11.81 9.03 -17.10
C ASP A 94 11.62 9.12 -15.58
N PHE A 95 10.43 9.49 -15.12
CA PHE A 95 10.08 9.49 -13.70
C PHE A 95 10.27 8.10 -13.09
N LEU A 96 9.71 7.05 -13.68
CA LEU A 96 9.84 5.68 -13.17
C LEU A 96 11.31 5.22 -13.12
N ALA A 97 12.11 5.57 -14.15
CA ALA A 97 13.52 5.23 -14.19
C ALA A 97 14.36 5.95 -13.12
N ASN A 98 13.96 7.16 -12.71
CA ASN A 98 14.76 8.04 -11.85
C ASN A 98 14.23 8.21 -10.42
N SER A 99 13.09 7.60 -10.08
CA SER A 99 12.42 7.74 -8.76
C SER A 99 12.47 6.47 -7.92
N GLU A 100 13.51 5.66 -8.06
CA GLU A 100 13.65 4.37 -7.34
C GLU A 100 12.36 3.52 -7.38
N SER A 101 11.65 3.60 -8.51
CA SER A 101 10.43 2.85 -8.74
C SER A 101 10.77 1.40 -9.08
N ASP A 102 9.90 0.50 -8.64
CA ASP A 102 10.08 -0.94 -8.82
C ASP A 102 9.04 -1.53 -9.74
N ALA A 103 7.78 -1.09 -9.62
CA ALA A 103 6.70 -1.47 -10.51
C ALA A 103 5.58 -0.41 -10.58
N LEU A 104 4.87 -0.37 -11.72
CA LEU A 104 3.67 0.42 -11.93
C LEU A 104 2.68 -0.32 -12.83
N VAL A 105 1.41 -0.37 -12.42
CA VAL A 105 0.28 -0.93 -13.17
C VAL A 105 -0.81 0.14 -13.32
N VAL A 106 -1.36 0.27 -14.54
CA VAL A 106 -2.50 1.15 -14.86
C VAL A 106 -3.65 0.31 -15.37
N VAL A 107 -4.79 0.40 -14.70
CA VAL A 107 -6.03 -0.27 -15.09
C VAL A 107 -7.11 0.77 -15.38
N LYS A 108 -7.91 0.55 -16.44
CA LYS A 108 -9.15 1.30 -16.68
C LYS A 108 -10.30 0.33 -16.90
N GLY A 109 -11.34 0.40 -16.07
CA GLY A 109 -12.34 -0.66 -16.02
C GLY A 109 -11.70 -2.00 -15.65
N ASP A 110 -11.82 -3.00 -16.54
CA ASP A 110 -11.16 -4.31 -16.42
C ASP A 110 -9.93 -4.47 -17.34
N GLU A 111 -9.53 -3.40 -18.04
CA GLU A 111 -8.41 -3.43 -18.98
C GLU A 111 -7.09 -3.07 -18.29
N LEU A 112 -6.09 -3.96 -18.39
CA LEU A 112 -4.70 -3.66 -18.04
C LEU A 112 -4.09 -2.86 -19.21
N LEU A 113 -3.94 -1.55 -19.01
CA LEU A 113 -3.51 -0.62 -20.05
C LEU A 113 -2.00 -0.42 -20.07
N PHE A 114 -1.35 -0.37 -18.91
CA PHE A 114 0.09 -0.17 -18.85
C PHE A 114 0.68 -0.93 -17.68
N GLU A 115 1.84 -1.51 -17.91
CA GLU A 115 2.61 -2.22 -16.90
C GLU A 115 4.09 -1.94 -17.15
N TRP A 116 4.78 -1.60 -16.07
CA TRP A 116 6.21 -1.34 -16.04
C TRP A 116 6.80 -1.92 -14.77
N HIS A 117 7.99 -2.48 -14.84
CA HIS A 117 8.73 -2.92 -13.66
C HIS A 117 10.24 -2.90 -13.95
N THR A 118 11.04 -2.86 -12.88
CA THR A 118 12.50 -2.93 -12.99
C THR A 118 12.99 -4.28 -13.48
N SER A 119 14.21 -4.30 -14.02
CA SER A 119 14.90 -5.54 -14.39
C SER A 119 15.13 -6.39 -13.13
N GLY A 120 14.53 -7.58 -13.08
CA GLY A 120 14.62 -8.51 -11.95
C GLY A 120 13.30 -8.70 -11.18
N MET A 121 12.36 -7.74 -11.29
CA MET A 121 10.98 -8.00 -10.90
C MET A 121 10.27 -8.84 -11.95
N LYS A 122 9.36 -9.71 -11.48
CA LYS A 122 8.45 -10.50 -12.31
C LYS A 122 7.03 -10.20 -11.87
N ASP A 123 6.07 -10.40 -12.76
CA ASP A 123 4.64 -10.17 -12.55
C ASP A 123 4.10 -10.81 -11.26
N MET A 124 4.69 -11.93 -10.85
CA MET A 124 4.24 -12.74 -9.71
C MET A 124 4.98 -12.42 -8.39
N HIS A 125 5.91 -11.47 -8.37
CA HIS A 125 6.69 -11.16 -7.17
C HIS A 125 5.89 -10.24 -6.23
N PRO A 126 5.57 -10.68 -5.00
CA PRO A 126 4.98 -9.79 -4.01
C PRO A 126 5.99 -8.72 -3.59
N HIS A 127 5.49 -7.51 -3.39
CA HIS A 127 6.25 -6.37 -2.88
C HIS A 127 5.53 -5.82 -1.64
N LEU A 128 6.28 -5.43 -0.62
CA LEU A 128 5.76 -4.78 0.59
C LEU A 128 5.09 -3.45 0.21
N ILE A 129 3.82 -3.27 0.57
CA ILE A 129 3.06 -2.05 0.25
C ILE A 129 2.98 -1.05 1.39
N PHE A 130 3.70 -1.31 2.50
CA PHE A 130 3.74 -0.45 3.68
C PHE A 130 2.34 0.06 4.03
N SER A 131 2.18 1.37 4.26
CA SER A 131 0.93 1.96 4.77
C SER A 131 -0.27 1.91 3.83
N VAL A 132 -0.12 1.48 2.57
CA VAL A 132 -1.28 1.07 1.75
C VAL A 132 -2.04 -0.09 2.42
N THR A 133 -1.33 -0.90 3.22
CA THR A 133 -1.94 -1.92 4.08
C THR A 133 -3.04 -1.36 4.96
N LYS A 134 -2.93 -0.11 5.43
CA LYS A 134 -3.97 0.52 6.27
C LYS A 134 -5.31 0.62 5.54
N SER A 135 -5.26 1.00 4.27
CA SER A 135 -6.44 1.06 3.40
C SER A 135 -7.06 -0.33 3.24
N VAL A 136 -6.25 -1.38 3.14
CA VAL A 136 -6.73 -2.78 3.13
C VAL A 136 -7.38 -3.16 4.47
N THR A 137 -6.76 -2.81 5.60
CA THR A 137 -7.32 -3.02 6.94
C THR A 137 -8.69 -2.36 7.09
N ALA A 138 -8.84 -1.12 6.62
CA ALA A 138 -10.12 -0.42 6.64
C ALA A 138 -11.18 -1.09 5.75
N LEU A 139 -10.80 -1.70 4.62
CA LEU A 139 -11.74 -2.47 3.80
C LEU A 139 -12.24 -3.73 4.52
N ILE A 140 -11.37 -4.44 5.26
CA ILE A 140 -11.80 -5.57 6.11
C ILE A 140 -12.79 -5.08 7.17
N ALA A 141 -12.48 -3.97 7.85
CA ALA A 141 -13.40 -3.35 8.81
C ALA A 141 -14.74 -2.97 8.15
N GLY A 142 -14.70 -2.39 6.95
CA GLY A 142 -15.88 -2.06 6.15
C GLY A 142 -16.73 -3.29 5.80
N ALA A 143 -16.11 -4.41 5.45
CA ALA A 143 -16.81 -5.67 5.21
C ALA A 143 -17.47 -6.20 6.50
N LEU A 144 -16.78 -6.15 7.64
CA LEU A 144 -17.35 -6.56 8.93
C LEU A 144 -18.48 -5.64 9.38
N ILE A 145 -18.39 -4.34 9.12
CA ILE A 145 -19.49 -3.38 9.35
C ILE A 145 -20.69 -3.73 8.47
N SER A 146 -20.45 -4.01 7.19
CA SER A 146 -21.49 -4.41 6.24
C SER A 146 -22.18 -5.71 6.65
N ALA A 147 -21.44 -6.62 7.29
CA ALA A 147 -21.96 -7.87 7.84
C ALA A 147 -22.58 -7.72 9.25
N GLY A 148 -22.60 -6.52 9.84
CA GLY A 148 -23.12 -6.27 11.18
C GLY A 148 -22.27 -6.86 12.32
N LYS A 149 -21.03 -7.29 12.04
CA LYS A 149 -20.09 -7.83 13.02
C LYS A 149 -19.26 -6.75 13.73
N LEU A 150 -19.15 -5.58 13.12
CA LEU A 150 -18.43 -4.42 13.62
C LEU A 150 -19.32 -3.19 13.51
N LYS A 151 -19.22 -2.25 14.44
CA LYS A 151 -19.92 -0.96 14.40
C LYS A 151 -18.90 0.15 14.48
N ALA A 152 -18.96 1.10 13.54
CA ALA A 152 -17.98 2.19 13.48
C ALA A 152 -18.04 3.11 14.71
N ASP A 153 -19.22 3.37 15.25
CA ASP A 153 -19.43 4.24 16.41
C ASP A 153 -19.27 3.54 17.76
N ALA A 154 -19.11 2.20 17.77
CA ALA A 154 -18.91 1.46 19.01
C ALA A 154 -17.55 1.78 19.65
N PRO A 155 -17.47 1.83 20.98
CA PRO A 155 -16.21 1.80 21.71
C PRO A 155 -15.36 0.59 21.28
N ILE A 156 -14.06 0.77 21.15
CA ILE A 156 -13.18 -0.35 20.79
C ILE A 156 -13.15 -1.43 21.88
N THR A 157 -13.45 -1.06 23.12
CA THR A 157 -13.50 -1.95 24.29
C THR A 157 -14.64 -2.96 24.24
N ASP A 158 -15.63 -2.75 23.37
CA ASP A 158 -16.65 -3.76 23.06
C ASP A 158 -16.04 -4.98 22.36
N TYR A 159 -14.89 -4.79 21.67
CA TYR A 159 -14.18 -5.84 20.94
C TYR A 159 -12.87 -6.25 21.61
N VAL A 160 -12.18 -5.31 22.25
CA VAL A 160 -10.88 -5.52 22.91
C VAL A 160 -10.96 -4.98 24.36
N PRO A 161 -11.62 -5.67 25.29
CA PRO A 161 -11.76 -5.20 26.67
C PRO A 161 -10.42 -5.02 27.40
N GLU A 162 -9.36 -5.71 26.96
CA GLU A 162 -8.02 -5.67 27.54
C GLU A 162 -7.37 -4.29 27.49
N VAL A 163 -7.82 -3.42 26.57
CA VAL A 163 -7.23 -2.09 26.37
C VAL A 163 -7.99 -0.98 27.09
N ALA A 164 -9.00 -1.32 27.91
CA ALA A 164 -9.82 -0.35 28.64
C ALA A 164 -9.01 0.60 29.56
N GLY A 165 -7.89 0.13 30.10
CA GLY A 165 -6.98 0.95 30.93
C GLY A 165 -5.88 1.69 30.16
N SER A 166 -5.84 1.55 28.83
CA SER A 166 -4.82 2.16 27.98
C SER A 166 -5.27 3.51 27.43
N GLY A 167 -4.39 4.18 26.69
CA GLY A 167 -4.69 5.39 25.93
C GLY A 167 -5.73 5.21 24.84
N PHE A 168 -6.11 3.97 24.49
CA PHE A 168 -7.19 3.69 23.55
C PHE A 168 -8.54 3.42 24.23
N GLY A 169 -8.59 3.34 25.57
CA GLY A 169 -9.72 2.75 26.31
C GLY A 169 -11.08 3.43 26.12
N ASN A 170 -11.10 4.68 25.64
CA ASN A 170 -12.33 5.42 25.31
C ASN A 170 -12.43 5.79 23.81
N ALA A 171 -11.60 5.21 22.94
CA ALA A 171 -11.71 5.37 21.50
C ALA A 171 -12.89 4.60 20.93
N THR A 172 -13.40 5.08 19.80
CA THR A 172 -14.34 4.33 18.94
C THR A 172 -13.60 3.71 17.76
N VAL A 173 -14.22 2.71 17.12
CA VAL A 173 -13.71 2.13 15.86
C VAL A 173 -13.54 3.22 14.78
N ARG A 174 -14.44 4.21 14.75
CA ARG A 174 -14.38 5.36 13.85
C ARG A 174 -13.14 6.22 14.12
N ASN A 175 -12.73 6.39 15.38
CA ASN A 175 -11.49 7.10 15.67
C ASN A 175 -10.25 6.37 15.12
N LEU A 176 -10.25 5.03 15.13
CA LEU A 176 -9.18 4.24 14.52
C LEU A 176 -9.17 4.40 12.98
N LEU A 177 -10.34 4.26 12.36
CA LEU A 177 -10.53 4.39 10.90
C LEU A 177 -10.12 5.77 10.37
N ASP A 178 -10.44 6.82 11.10
CA ASP A 178 -10.20 8.20 10.66
C ASP A 178 -8.87 8.77 11.19
N MET A 179 -8.08 7.96 11.89
CA MET A 179 -6.82 8.40 12.51
C MET A 179 -6.98 9.64 13.37
N THR A 180 -8.00 9.65 14.22
CA THR A 180 -8.23 10.74 15.20
C THR A 180 -7.90 10.27 16.61
N ILE A 181 -6.97 9.34 16.74
CA ILE A 181 -6.50 8.79 18.01
C ILE A 181 -5.52 9.76 18.66
N SER A 182 -5.51 9.80 19.99
CA SER A 182 -4.63 10.68 20.76
C SER A 182 -4.00 9.89 21.91
N ILE A 183 -2.83 9.33 21.63
CA ILE A 183 -2.02 8.52 22.55
C ILE A 183 -0.59 9.03 22.55
N GLU A 184 0.16 8.76 23.63
CA GLU A 184 1.60 9.02 23.70
C GLU A 184 2.33 8.10 22.71
N PHE A 185 2.59 8.64 21.51
CA PHE A 185 3.39 8.01 20.47
C PHE A 185 3.89 9.07 19.46
N VAL A 186 5.18 9.02 19.13
CA VAL A 186 5.77 9.84 18.07
C VAL A 186 6.00 8.99 16.81
N GLU A 187 5.28 9.30 15.73
CA GLU A 187 5.50 8.69 14.41
C GLU A 187 6.61 9.46 13.68
N ASP A 188 7.86 9.05 13.89
CA ASP A 188 9.04 9.61 13.22
C ASP A 188 9.89 8.46 12.67
N TYR A 189 10.13 8.44 11.36
CA TYR A 189 10.89 7.37 10.71
C TYR A 189 12.40 7.46 10.91
N THR A 190 12.90 8.53 11.54
CA THR A 190 14.25 8.56 12.09
C THR A 190 14.33 7.68 13.35
N PRO A 191 15.49 7.04 13.64
CA PRO A 191 15.58 6.12 14.78
C PRO A 191 15.44 6.81 16.15
N GLY A 192 14.20 6.95 16.62
CA GLY A 192 13.83 7.27 18.00
C GLY A 192 13.36 6.03 18.78
N GLN A 193 13.39 6.09 20.11
CA GLN A 193 13.05 4.95 20.97
C GLN A 193 11.62 4.43 20.71
N ASP A 194 10.64 5.32 20.53
CA ASP A 194 9.24 4.94 20.29
C ASP A 194 9.08 4.07 19.03
N VAL A 195 9.70 4.49 17.92
CA VAL A 195 9.63 3.74 16.64
C VAL A 195 10.46 2.47 16.68
N ILE A 196 11.56 2.44 17.44
CA ILE A 196 12.32 1.21 17.70
C ILE A 196 11.46 0.21 18.47
N ASP A 197 10.91 0.61 19.62
CA ASP A 197 10.07 -0.25 20.46
C ASP A 197 8.87 -0.78 19.68
N TYR A 198 8.25 0.08 18.89
CA TYR A 198 7.15 -0.29 18.03
C TYR A 198 7.55 -1.31 16.96
N ARG A 199 8.61 -1.05 16.19
CA ARG A 199 9.10 -1.99 15.16
C ARG A 199 9.52 -3.33 15.78
N THR A 200 10.15 -3.31 16.95
CA THR A 200 10.47 -4.52 17.73
C THR A 200 9.21 -5.28 18.11
N SER A 201 8.15 -4.60 18.60
CA SER A 201 6.88 -5.24 18.99
C SER A 201 6.15 -5.93 17.84
N THR A 202 6.39 -5.46 16.61
CA THR A 202 5.82 -6.01 15.38
C THR A 202 6.69 -7.11 14.74
N GLY A 203 7.85 -7.41 15.32
CA GLY A 203 8.81 -8.37 14.76
C GLY A 203 9.58 -7.85 13.56
N TRP A 204 9.57 -6.53 13.31
CA TRP A 204 10.31 -5.89 12.22
C TRP A 204 11.73 -5.51 12.59
N PHE A 205 12.04 -5.40 13.88
CA PHE A 205 13.39 -5.26 14.43
C PHE A 205 13.70 -6.41 15.39
N PRO A 206 14.99 -6.72 15.62
CA PRO A 206 15.40 -7.72 16.61
C PRO A 206 14.80 -7.41 17.98
N ALA A 207 14.29 -8.46 18.63
CA ALA A 207 13.67 -8.39 19.94
C ALA A 207 14.51 -9.14 20.97
N GLU A 208 14.71 -8.53 22.13
CA GLU A 208 15.18 -9.24 23.32
C GLU A 208 14.03 -10.07 23.94
N SER A 209 14.38 -11.03 24.80
CA SER A 209 13.39 -11.99 25.33
C SER A 209 12.18 -11.36 26.05
N ASP A 210 12.39 -10.21 26.69
CA ASP A 210 11.43 -9.43 27.48
C ASP A 210 10.74 -8.30 26.69
N SER A 211 11.05 -8.16 25.39
CA SER A 211 10.42 -7.16 24.53
C SER A 211 8.91 -7.37 24.45
N LYS A 212 8.14 -6.29 24.65
CA LYS A 212 6.69 -6.28 24.46
C LYS A 212 6.35 -6.60 23.02
N MET A 213 5.46 -7.55 22.81
CA MET A 213 4.85 -7.81 21.51
C MET A 213 3.69 -6.85 21.25
N LEU A 214 3.20 -6.82 20.01
CA LEU A 214 2.32 -5.77 19.49
C LEU A 214 1.13 -5.47 20.40
N HIS A 215 0.37 -6.48 20.82
CA HIS A 215 -0.81 -6.27 21.69
C HIS A 215 -0.42 -5.66 23.04
N ALA A 216 0.65 -6.15 23.67
CA ALA A 216 1.18 -5.59 24.92
C ALA A 216 1.75 -4.16 24.73
N PHE A 217 2.37 -3.88 23.57
CA PHE A 217 2.84 -2.54 23.22
C PHE A 217 1.65 -1.57 23.13
N LEU A 218 0.61 -1.94 22.38
CA LEU A 218 -0.62 -1.16 22.21
C LEU A 218 -1.32 -0.91 23.55
N ALA A 219 -1.54 -1.96 24.36
CA ALA A 219 -2.17 -1.85 25.68
C ALA A 219 -1.34 -1.01 26.67
N SER A 220 -0.04 -0.83 26.43
CA SER A 220 0.83 0.00 27.28
C SER A 220 0.83 1.49 26.93
N ARG A 221 0.22 1.88 25.81
CA ARG A 221 0.16 3.30 25.42
C ARG A 221 -0.69 4.08 26.41
N LYS A 222 -0.29 5.32 26.70
CA LYS A 222 -1.02 6.24 27.58
C LYS A 222 -1.81 7.24 26.75
N PRO A 223 -2.91 7.81 27.29
CA PRO A 223 -3.64 8.87 26.60
C PRO A 223 -2.78 10.15 26.56
N GLU A 224 -2.78 10.85 25.43
CA GLU A 224 -2.15 12.18 25.30
C GLU A 224 -3.20 13.31 25.34
N GLY A 225 -4.43 13.02 24.89
CA GLY A 225 -5.53 13.96 24.89
C GLY A 225 -6.83 13.33 24.43
N GLU A 226 -7.80 14.15 24.04
CA GLU A 226 -9.10 13.65 23.56
C GLU A 226 -9.00 13.12 22.13
N HIS A 227 -9.63 11.96 21.88
CA HIS A 227 -9.83 11.44 20.54
C HIS A 227 -10.82 12.31 19.74
N GLY A 228 -10.74 12.27 18.41
CA GLY A 228 -11.67 12.96 17.52
C GLY A 228 -11.41 14.47 17.35
N LYS A 229 -10.28 15.00 17.84
CA LYS A 229 -9.99 16.46 17.81
C LYS A 229 -9.17 16.94 16.63
N LYS A 230 -8.35 16.07 16.05
CA LYS A 230 -7.56 16.34 14.85
C LYS A 230 -7.17 15.03 14.20
N PHE A 231 -6.85 15.08 12.91
CA PHE A 231 -6.16 13.98 12.25
C PHE A 231 -4.73 13.87 12.80
N ARG A 232 -4.35 12.66 13.23
CA ARG A 232 -3.00 12.30 13.68
C ARG A 232 -2.58 11.00 13.03
N TYR A 233 -1.54 11.05 12.23
CA TYR A 233 -1.08 9.87 11.52
C TYR A 233 -0.28 8.96 12.45
N LEU A 234 -0.92 7.89 12.95
CA LEU A 234 -0.35 6.97 13.93
C LEU A 234 -0.54 5.53 13.45
N SER A 235 0.54 4.87 13.05
CA SER A 235 0.51 3.47 12.65
C SER A 235 -0.03 2.53 13.75
N PRO A 236 0.27 2.72 15.06
CA PRO A 236 -0.33 1.90 16.12
C PRO A 236 -1.86 1.94 16.16
N ALA A 237 -2.51 3.01 15.67
CA ALA A 237 -3.96 3.08 15.60
C ALA A 237 -4.53 2.03 14.63
N THR A 238 -3.86 1.80 13.49
CA THR A 238 -4.32 0.79 12.54
C THR A 238 -3.98 -0.64 13.00
N ASP A 239 -2.90 -0.85 13.77
CA ASP A 239 -2.68 -2.16 14.39
C ASP A 239 -3.73 -2.49 15.46
N MET A 240 -4.18 -1.48 16.22
CA MET A 240 -5.33 -1.64 17.11
C MET A 240 -6.60 -2.01 16.33
N LEU A 241 -6.82 -1.40 15.15
CA LEU A 241 -7.92 -1.80 14.27
C LEU A 241 -7.76 -3.26 13.78
N GLY A 242 -6.53 -3.71 13.52
CA GLY A 242 -6.22 -5.11 13.24
C GLY A 242 -6.67 -6.04 14.36
N TRP A 243 -6.35 -5.72 15.62
CA TRP A 243 -6.78 -6.50 16.78
C TRP A 243 -8.31 -6.51 16.95
N VAL A 244 -8.96 -5.35 16.75
CA VAL A 244 -10.43 -5.25 16.72
C VAL A 244 -11.03 -6.15 15.63
N ILE A 245 -10.44 -6.20 14.43
CA ILE A 245 -10.88 -7.05 13.32
C ILE A 245 -10.79 -8.53 13.69
N GLU A 246 -9.69 -8.97 14.30
CA GLU A 246 -9.51 -10.36 14.72
C GLU A 246 -10.61 -10.77 15.71
N ASN A 247 -10.83 -9.95 16.74
CA ASN A 247 -11.85 -10.23 17.76
C ASN A 247 -13.29 -10.15 17.21
N ALA A 248 -13.59 -9.16 16.35
CA ALA A 248 -14.93 -8.99 15.77
C ALA A 248 -15.26 -10.09 14.73
N SER A 249 -14.27 -10.58 14.00
CA SER A 249 -14.46 -11.62 12.99
C SER A 249 -14.42 -13.04 13.57
N GLY A 250 -13.66 -13.25 14.64
CA GLY A 250 -13.31 -14.57 15.18
C GLY A 250 -12.27 -15.32 14.33
N LEU A 251 -11.56 -14.61 13.45
CA LEU A 251 -10.56 -15.14 12.52
C LEU A 251 -9.22 -14.46 12.76
N SER A 252 -8.12 -15.08 12.35
CA SER A 252 -6.86 -14.33 12.20
C SER A 252 -7.01 -13.24 11.15
N TYR A 253 -6.19 -12.19 11.22
CA TYR A 253 -6.25 -11.11 10.23
C TYR A 253 -6.05 -11.60 8.80
N ALA A 254 -5.14 -12.57 8.58
CA ALA A 254 -4.88 -13.11 7.25
C ALA A 254 -6.08 -13.90 6.69
N GLU A 255 -6.79 -14.66 7.54
CA GLU A 255 -8.03 -15.35 7.18
C GLU A 255 -9.16 -14.34 6.90
N ALA A 256 -9.31 -13.30 7.73
CA ALA A 256 -10.29 -12.25 7.50
C ALA A 256 -10.02 -11.51 6.18
N LEU A 257 -8.76 -11.15 5.90
CA LEU A 257 -8.35 -10.55 4.64
C LEU A 257 -8.64 -11.49 3.46
N SER A 258 -8.30 -12.77 3.57
CA SER A 258 -8.58 -13.75 2.50
C SER A 258 -10.07 -13.84 2.22
N GLN A 259 -10.87 -14.09 3.26
CA GLN A 259 -12.30 -14.34 3.14
C GLN A 259 -13.09 -13.11 2.68
N PHE A 260 -12.84 -11.94 3.27
CA PHE A 260 -13.69 -10.77 3.06
C PHE A 260 -13.22 -9.88 1.90
N ILE A 261 -11.95 -9.93 1.51
CA ILE A 261 -11.41 -9.00 0.51
C ILE A 261 -10.68 -9.74 -0.61
N TRP A 262 -9.70 -10.58 -0.29
CA TRP A 262 -8.79 -11.19 -1.27
C TRP A 262 -9.52 -12.14 -2.24
N GLN A 263 -10.36 -13.04 -1.71
CA GLN A 263 -11.19 -13.93 -2.52
C GLN A 263 -12.28 -13.15 -3.27
N PRO A 264 -13.09 -12.27 -2.64
CA PRO A 264 -14.14 -11.54 -3.36
C PRO A 264 -13.65 -10.61 -4.46
N MET A 265 -12.47 -9.99 -4.31
CA MET A 265 -11.92 -9.11 -5.35
C MET A 265 -11.34 -9.88 -6.55
N GLY A 266 -11.21 -11.21 -6.44
CA GLY A 266 -10.64 -12.02 -7.51
C GLY A 266 -9.12 -11.90 -7.60
N ALA A 267 -8.40 -11.89 -6.48
CA ALA A 267 -6.94 -11.82 -6.47
C ALA A 267 -6.30 -12.94 -7.32
N GLU A 268 -5.14 -12.65 -7.91
CA GLU A 268 -4.41 -13.59 -8.77
C GLU A 268 -3.40 -14.42 -8.00
N PHE A 269 -2.68 -13.80 -7.05
CA PHE A 269 -1.65 -14.47 -6.26
C PHE A 269 -1.96 -14.41 -4.76
N PRO A 270 -1.40 -15.34 -3.96
CA PRO A 270 -1.41 -15.20 -2.51
C PRO A 270 -0.69 -13.91 -2.07
N ALA A 271 -1.22 -13.28 -1.03
CA ALA A 271 -0.51 -12.21 -0.32
C ALA A 271 0.14 -12.75 0.95
N HIS A 272 1.05 -11.96 1.53
CA HIS A 272 1.76 -12.32 2.76
C HIS A 272 1.66 -11.16 3.75
N MET A 273 1.13 -11.44 4.94
CA MET A 273 1.06 -10.48 6.05
C MET A 273 2.18 -10.79 7.04
N THR A 274 3.07 -9.83 7.31
CA THR A 274 4.07 -10.01 8.38
C THR A 274 3.40 -10.12 9.73
N VAL A 275 3.86 -11.06 10.54
CA VAL A 275 3.38 -11.29 11.91
C VAL A 275 4.56 -11.28 12.88
N ASN A 276 4.31 -10.84 14.11
CA ASN A 276 5.31 -11.01 15.18
C ASN A 276 5.35 -12.47 15.67
N ARG A 277 6.18 -12.75 16.68
CA ARG A 277 6.34 -14.12 17.23
C ARG A 277 5.08 -14.71 17.88
N GLU A 278 4.10 -13.87 18.23
CA GLU A 278 2.80 -14.28 18.79
C GLU A 278 1.74 -14.45 17.71
N GLY A 279 2.08 -14.18 16.44
CA GLY A 279 1.15 -14.22 15.32
C GLY A 279 0.37 -12.92 15.09
N SER A 280 0.58 -11.88 15.90
CA SER A 280 -0.12 -10.60 15.72
C SER A 280 0.28 -9.94 14.38
N PRO A 281 -0.68 -9.50 13.56
CA PRO A 281 -0.40 -8.91 12.26
C PRO A 281 0.13 -7.47 12.38
N ARG A 282 1.06 -7.10 11.49
CA ARG A 282 1.40 -5.68 11.26
C ARG A 282 0.33 -5.04 10.37
N ALA A 283 -0.89 -4.86 10.88
CA ALA A 283 -2.02 -4.35 10.11
C ALA A 283 -1.84 -2.90 9.59
N ALA A 284 -0.88 -2.13 10.12
CA ALA A 284 -0.58 -0.81 9.56
C ALA A 284 0.44 -0.80 8.41
N GLY A 285 1.08 -1.92 8.06
CA GLY A 285 2.20 -1.88 7.10
C GLY A 285 2.71 -3.20 6.52
N GLY A 286 2.21 -4.34 7.00
CA GLY A 286 2.81 -5.66 6.84
C GLY A 286 2.49 -6.44 5.59
N LEU A 287 1.68 -5.90 4.67
CA LEU A 287 1.19 -6.68 3.54
C LEU A 287 2.16 -6.63 2.37
N SER A 288 2.50 -7.78 1.81
CA SER A 288 3.20 -7.92 0.54
C SER A 288 2.26 -8.51 -0.52
N VAL A 289 2.14 -7.81 -1.65
CA VAL A 289 1.22 -8.15 -2.76
C VAL A 289 1.88 -7.91 -4.11
N THR A 290 1.38 -8.55 -5.18
CA THR A 290 1.78 -8.20 -6.55
C THR A 290 1.20 -6.84 -6.94
N THR A 291 1.84 -6.14 -7.88
CA THR A 291 1.35 -4.82 -8.34
C THR A 291 -0.04 -4.91 -8.98
N ARG A 292 -0.33 -6.01 -9.68
CA ARG A 292 -1.66 -6.28 -10.27
C ARG A 292 -2.72 -6.49 -9.18
N ASP A 293 -2.41 -7.23 -8.13
CA ASP A 293 -3.36 -7.42 -7.02
C ASP A 293 -3.54 -6.16 -6.16
N MET A 294 -2.49 -5.32 -6.05
CA MET A 294 -2.65 -3.97 -5.51
C MET A 294 -3.61 -3.13 -6.36
N ALA A 295 -3.57 -3.24 -7.69
CA ALA A 295 -4.55 -2.60 -8.56
C ALA A 295 -5.97 -3.18 -8.36
N ARG A 296 -6.12 -4.50 -8.13
CA ARG A 296 -7.42 -5.13 -7.81
C ARG A 296 -8.03 -4.62 -6.50
N ILE A 297 -7.21 -4.30 -5.49
CA ILE A 297 -7.69 -3.58 -4.28
C ILE A 297 -8.32 -2.25 -4.68
N GLY A 298 -7.66 -1.47 -5.54
CA GLY A 298 -8.21 -0.21 -6.04
C GLY A 298 -9.47 -0.40 -6.89
N MET A 299 -9.56 -1.46 -7.67
CA MET A 299 -10.77 -1.81 -8.44
C MET A 299 -11.93 -2.16 -7.52
N LEU A 300 -11.70 -2.87 -6.41
CA LEU A 300 -12.75 -3.15 -5.42
C LEU A 300 -13.34 -1.84 -4.88
N VAL A 301 -12.51 -0.86 -4.54
CA VAL A 301 -12.96 0.46 -4.06
C VAL A 301 -13.69 1.22 -5.17
N ARG A 302 -13.10 1.32 -6.36
CA ARG A 302 -13.71 1.99 -7.52
C ARG A 302 -15.08 1.42 -7.88
N ASP A 303 -15.22 0.10 -7.82
CA ASP A 303 -16.41 -0.66 -8.24
C ASP A 303 -17.47 -0.78 -7.12
N GLY A 304 -17.37 0.04 -6.07
CA GLY A 304 -18.40 0.09 -5.02
C GLY A 304 -18.38 -1.09 -4.06
N GLY A 305 -17.21 -1.71 -3.85
CA GLY A 305 -16.97 -2.72 -2.82
C GLY A 305 -17.31 -4.15 -3.24
N MET A 306 -17.74 -4.35 -4.51
CA MET A 306 -17.96 -5.66 -5.14
C MET A 306 -18.83 -6.64 -4.32
N GLY A 307 -19.74 -6.13 -3.50
CA GLY A 307 -20.62 -6.93 -2.64
C GLY A 307 -19.97 -7.47 -1.37
N SER A 308 -18.65 -7.34 -1.19
CA SER A 308 -17.99 -7.69 0.07
C SER A 308 -17.93 -6.52 1.05
N VAL A 309 -17.69 -5.32 0.53
CA VAL A 309 -17.83 -4.05 1.26
C VAL A 309 -19.09 -3.36 0.73
N SER A 310 -19.94 -2.87 1.65
CA SER A 310 -21.16 -2.17 1.25
C SER A 310 -20.84 -0.91 0.46
N LYS A 311 -21.71 -0.59 -0.51
CA LYS A 311 -21.62 0.65 -1.27
C LYS A 311 -21.58 1.87 -0.34
N ASP A 312 -22.39 1.88 0.72
CA ASP A 312 -22.43 3.00 1.68
C ASP A 312 -21.07 3.24 2.36
N PHE A 313 -20.34 2.19 2.73
CA PHE A 313 -18.99 2.34 3.28
C PHE A 313 -18.00 2.88 2.23
N ILE A 314 -18.14 2.46 0.97
CA ILE A 314 -17.31 2.99 -0.12
C ILE A 314 -17.65 4.46 -0.40
N GLU A 315 -18.92 4.84 -0.48
CA GLU A 315 -19.31 6.24 -0.64
C GLU A 315 -18.85 7.10 0.55
N ASP A 316 -18.82 6.54 1.77
CA ASP A 316 -18.26 7.19 2.95
C ASP A 316 -16.76 7.48 2.80
N ILE A 317 -15.99 6.61 2.15
CA ILE A 317 -14.57 6.89 1.83
C ILE A 317 -14.44 8.10 0.89
N PHE A 318 -15.28 8.20 -0.15
CA PHE A 318 -15.20 9.27 -1.15
C PHE A 318 -15.78 10.60 -0.66
N HIS A 319 -16.82 10.58 0.19
CA HIS A 319 -17.60 11.78 0.51
C HIS A 319 -17.61 12.13 2.00
N GLY A 320 -17.16 11.23 2.87
CA GLY A 320 -17.05 11.47 4.30
C GLY A 320 -15.75 12.20 4.71
N GLY A 321 -15.42 12.08 6.00
CA GLY A 321 -14.28 12.73 6.64
C GLY A 321 -14.52 14.20 6.98
N SER A 322 -13.52 14.89 7.54
CA SER A 322 -13.62 16.27 7.98
C SER A 322 -12.41 17.09 7.53
N HIS A 323 -12.69 18.17 6.78
CA HIS A 323 -11.68 19.15 6.40
C HIS A 323 -11.17 19.92 7.63
N GLU A 324 -12.03 20.13 8.63
CA GLU A 324 -11.67 20.81 9.88
C GLU A 324 -10.64 20.01 10.67
N LEU A 325 -10.84 18.69 10.80
CA LEU A 325 -9.87 17.81 11.48
C LEU A 325 -8.55 17.70 10.72
N TRP A 326 -8.59 17.71 9.39
CA TRP A 326 -7.41 17.71 8.53
C TRP A 326 -6.61 19.02 8.64
N ALA A 327 -7.28 20.17 8.59
CA ALA A 327 -6.64 21.50 8.59
C ALA A 327 -5.78 21.78 9.84
N VAL A 328 -6.02 21.06 10.94
CA VAL A 328 -5.24 21.15 12.19
C VAL A 328 -4.45 19.86 12.49
N GLY A 329 -4.45 18.93 11.55
CA GLY A 329 -3.81 17.63 11.67
C GLY A 329 -2.44 17.54 11.00
N ASP A 330 -1.90 16.33 11.04
CA ASP A 330 -0.65 16.01 10.36
C ASP A 330 -0.85 16.09 8.83
N PHE A 331 0.20 16.42 8.07
CA PHE A 331 0.18 16.53 6.59
C PHE A 331 -0.78 17.56 5.98
N LYS A 332 -1.36 18.46 6.78
CA LYS A 332 -2.25 19.54 6.29
C LYS A 332 -1.67 20.36 5.14
N ASP A 333 -0.34 20.50 5.11
CA ASP A 333 0.39 21.29 4.11
C ASP A 333 0.75 20.46 2.85
N VAL A 334 0.71 19.11 2.94
CA VAL A 334 0.94 18.20 1.80
C VAL A 334 -0.25 18.18 0.86
N PHE A 335 -1.45 17.99 1.41
CA PHE A 335 -2.69 18.08 0.65
C PHE A 335 -3.53 19.22 1.23
N VAL A 336 -3.36 20.42 0.69
CA VAL A 336 -4.19 21.57 1.03
C VAL A 336 -5.66 21.22 0.81
N ASP A 337 -6.49 21.55 1.80
CA ASP A 337 -7.92 21.20 1.87
C ASP A 337 -8.21 19.69 1.71
N GLY A 338 -7.23 18.84 2.02
CA GLY A 338 -7.37 17.40 2.01
C GLY A 338 -8.31 16.87 3.09
N VAL A 339 -8.56 15.57 3.02
CA VAL A 339 -9.33 14.80 4.01
C VAL A 339 -8.71 13.42 4.18
N TYR A 340 -8.79 12.89 5.39
CA TYR A 340 -8.54 11.49 5.68
C TYR A 340 -9.83 10.82 6.14
N ARG A 341 -10.20 9.68 5.54
CA ARG A 341 -11.40 8.93 5.90
C ARG A 341 -11.18 7.43 5.71
N SER A 342 -11.44 6.65 6.75
CA SER A 342 -11.35 5.18 6.71
C SER A 342 -10.04 4.67 6.10
N CYS A 343 -8.91 5.20 6.56
CA CYS A 343 -7.57 4.89 6.07
C CYS A 343 -7.27 5.22 4.59
N PHE A 344 -8.01 6.15 3.98
CA PHE A 344 -7.72 6.72 2.66
C PHE A 344 -7.45 8.23 2.75
N TYR A 345 -6.51 8.68 1.94
CA TYR A 345 -6.25 10.09 1.68
C TYR A 345 -7.14 10.57 0.53
N ARG A 346 -7.75 11.75 0.67
CA ARG A 346 -8.45 12.46 -0.40
C ARG A 346 -7.80 13.83 -0.59
N PRO A 347 -7.19 14.13 -1.75
CA PRO A 347 -6.61 15.44 -1.99
C PRO A 347 -7.72 16.49 -2.17
N GLY A 348 -7.51 17.72 -1.70
CA GLY A 348 -8.53 18.79 -1.80
C GLY A 348 -8.80 19.23 -3.25
N VAL A 349 -7.83 19.05 -4.15
CA VAL A 349 -7.93 19.48 -5.56
C VAL A 349 -8.67 18.51 -6.47
N ASP A 350 -8.93 17.28 -6.01
CA ASP A 350 -9.60 16.23 -6.80
C ASP A 350 -10.45 15.36 -5.86
N PRO A 351 -11.66 15.83 -5.47
CA PRO A 351 -12.46 15.20 -4.42
C PRO A 351 -13.01 13.82 -4.79
N ASP A 352 -12.95 13.43 -6.07
CA ASP A 352 -13.38 12.11 -6.52
C ASP A 352 -12.21 11.12 -6.66
N VAL A 353 -11.02 11.50 -6.19
CA VAL A 353 -9.83 10.66 -6.07
C VAL A 353 -9.62 10.27 -4.62
N VAL A 354 -9.35 8.99 -4.39
CA VAL A 354 -8.86 8.50 -3.09
C VAL A 354 -7.58 7.71 -3.26
N MET A 355 -6.74 7.73 -2.24
CA MET A 355 -5.41 7.16 -2.30
C MET A 355 -5.05 6.38 -1.04
N GLY A 356 -4.31 5.29 -1.24
CA GLY A 356 -3.46 4.68 -0.22
C GLY A 356 -2.01 5.10 -0.47
N ILE A 357 -1.32 5.58 0.56
CA ILE A 357 0.07 6.03 0.48
C ILE A 357 0.89 5.24 1.49
N GLY A 358 2.07 4.78 1.08
CA GLY A 358 3.03 4.09 1.93
C GLY A 358 4.44 4.65 1.77
N ILE A 359 5.19 4.63 2.87
CA ILE A 359 6.62 4.98 2.88
C ILE A 359 7.40 4.19 1.84
N HIS A 360 8.55 4.72 1.45
CA HIS A 360 9.39 4.21 0.38
C HIS A 360 8.72 4.22 -1.01
N GLY A 361 7.65 5.00 -1.19
CA GLY A 361 7.06 5.32 -2.49
C GLY A 361 5.91 4.45 -2.97
N GLN A 362 5.17 3.82 -2.05
CA GLN A 362 3.99 3.01 -2.41
C GLN A 362 2.80 3.92 -2.64
N MET A 363 2.08 3.71 -3.74
CA MET A 363 0.89 4.51 -4.05
C MET A 363 -0.18 3.67 -4.73
N LEU A 364 -1.36 3.63 -4.12
CA LEU A 364 -2.60 3.16 -4.74
C LEU A 364 -3.46 4.38 -5.02
N TYR A 365 -3.61 4.74 -6.29
CA TYR A 365 -4.39 5.88 -6.74
C TYR A 365 -5.67 5.40 -7.43
N ILE A 366 -6.82 5.95 -7.03
CA ILE A 366 -8.14 5.53 -7.50
C ILE A 366 -8.90 6.77 -7.97
N ASP A 367 -9.06 6.90 -9.29
CA ASP A 367 -9.88 7.93 -9.94
C ASP A 367 -11.16 7.29 -10.45
N ARG A 368 -12.24 7.48 -9.68
CA ARG A 368 -13.53 6.88 -9.97
C ARG A 368 -14.22 7.49 -11.21
N PRO A 369 -14.25 8.82 -11.41
CA PRO A 369 -14.85 9.43 -12.60
C PRO A 369 -14.26 8.93 -13.92
N ARG A 370 -12.94 8.75 -13.98
CA ARG A 370 -12.25 8.23 -15.18
C ARG A 370 -12.21 6.72 -15.25
N GLY A 371 -12.61 6.04 -14.17
CA GLY A 371 -12.55 4.59 -14.03
C GLY A 371 -11.13 4.04 -13.97
N VAL A 372 -10.15 4.86 -13.56
CA VAL A 372 -8.72 4.56 -13.58
C VAL A 372 -8.21 4.18 -12.19
N VAL A 373 -7.39 3.13 -12.13
CA VAL A 373 -6.61 2.76 -10.95
C VAL A 373 -5.14 2.71 -11.35
N VAL A 374 -4.27 3.31 -10.55
CA VAL A 374 -2.82 3.21 -10.69
C VAL A 374 -2.25 2.62 -9.40
N ALA A 375 -1.50 1.52 -9.52
CA ALA A 375 -0.74 0.93 -8.43
C ALA A 375 0.75 1.09 -8.72
N LYS A 376 1.47 1.74 -7.81
CA LYS A 376 2.91 1.98 -7.89
C LYS A 376 3.60 1.43 -6.65
N GLN A 377 4.69 0.71 -6.86
CA GLN A 377 5.56 0.15 -5.83
C GLN A 377 6.99 0.63 -6.04
N SER A 378 7.69 0.90 -4.94
CA SER A 378 9.02 1.52 -4.93
C SER A 378 9.84 1.07 -3.72
N SER A 379 11.15 1.34 -3.79
CA SER A 379 12.08 1.12 -2.69
C SER A 379 12.92 2.38 -2.45
N TRP A 380 12.27 3.53 -2.26
CA TRP A 380 12.96 4.81 -2.09
C TRP A 380 13.97 4.75 -0.94
N SER A 381 15.13 5.38 -1.13
CA SER A 381 16.17 5.49 -0.12
C SER A 381 15.69 6.24 1.11
N ASN A 382 14.97 7.34 0.91
CA ASN A 382 14.30 8.04 1.98
C ASN A 382 12.92 7.38 2.23
N PRO A 383 12.60 6.97 3.48
CA PRO A 383 11.27 6.45 3.80
C PRO A 383 10.13 7.43 3.47
N ASP A 384 10.30 8.73 3.70
CA ASP A 384 9.20 9.68 3.60
C ASP A 384 9.71 11.05 3.16
N GLU A 385 9.27 11.49 1.98
CA GLU A 385 9.54 12.81 1.41
C GLU A 385 8.26 13.33 0.77
N GLU A 386 7.73 14.44 1.31
CA GLU A 386 6.47 15.02 0.86
C GLU A 386 6.49 15.37 -0.64
N VAL A 387 7.63 15.88 -1.11
CA VAL A 387 7.84 16.26 -2.52
C VAL A 387 7.74 15.04 -3.44
N ASP A 388 8.36 13.92 -3.06
CA ASP A 388 8.35 12.70 -3.86
C ASP A 388 6.96 12.06 -3.89
N HIS A 389 6.24 12.11 -2.76
CA HIS A 389 4.84 11.69 -2.69
C HIS A 389 3.95 12.54 -3.59
N ASN A 390 4.13 13.86 -3.61
CA ASN A 390 3.38 14.75 -4.49
C ASN A 390 3.71 14.50 -5.97
N ASP A 391 4.98 14.29 -6.32
CA ASP A 391 5.38 13.96 -7.70
C ASP A 391 4.76 12.63 -8.16
N ALA A 392 4.73 11.61 -7.29
CA ALA A 392 4.06 10.34 -7.59
C ALA A 392 2.54 10.52 -7.79
N TYR A 393 1.89 11.36 -6.98
CA TYR A 393 0.48 11.71 -7.14
C TYR A 393 0.21 12.42 -8.47
N LEU A 394 1.01 13.43 -8.81
CA LEU A 394 0.88 14.18 -10.06
C LEU A 394 1.12 13.29 -11.29
N ALA A 395 2.06 12.34 -11.21
CA ALA A 395 2.26 11.33 -12.23
C ALA A 395 1.00 10.45 -12.43
N CYS A 396 0.42 9.94 -11.34
CA CYS A 396 -0.82 9.14 -11.41
C CYS A 396 -2.00 9.96 -11.99
N GLN A 397 -2.13 11.21 -11.56
CA GLN A 397 -3.16 12.12 -12.07
C GLN A 397 -2.98 12.41 -13.57
N ALA A 398 -1.75 12.64 -14.03
CA ALA A 398 -1.47 12.86 -15.45
C ALA A 398 -1.79 11.62 -16.30
N ILE A 399 -1.47 10.42 -15.79
CA ILE A 399 -1.86 9.15 -16.42
C ILE A 399 -3.39 9.08 -16.53
N ALA A 400 -4.11 9.31 -15.43
CA ALA A 400 -5.57 9.23 -15.42
C ALA A 400 -6.20 10.21 -16.43
N ARG A 401 -5.78 11.48 -16.41
CA ARG A 401 -6.26 12.53 -17.34
C ARG A 401 -5.93 12.24 -18.80
N SER A 402 -4.83 11.54 -19.09
CA SER A 402 -4.50 11.13 -20.46
C SER A 402 -5.48 10.08 -21.02
N LEU A 403 -6.25 9.44 -20.16
CA LEU A 403 -7.19 8.36 -20.50
C LEU A 403 -8.65 8.81 -20.58
N GLY A 404 -8.94 10.10 -20.39
CA GLY A 404 -10.29 10.69 -20.40
C GLY A 404 -10.61 11.34 -19.07
#